data_AF-A0A1W4XKM8-F1
#
_entry.id   AF-A0A1W4XKM8-F1
#
_cell.length_a   1.000
_cell.length_b   1.000
_cell.length_c   1.000
_cell.angle_alpha   90.00
_cell.angle_beta   90.00
_cell.angle_gamma   90.00
#
_symmetry.space_group_name_H-M   'P 1'
#
loop_
_entity.id
_entity.type
_entity.pdbx_description
1 polymer ?
#
loop_
_entity_poly.entity_id
_entity_poly.type
_entity_poly.pdbx_seq_one_letter_code
_entity_poly.pdbx_strand_id
1 'polypeptide(L)'
;MLQNFSKIVIVSLIKLIYITCNDELGNLTDLSRCILSHLGLEYRGEIQKTESGVPCQAWDSEKPVHKVNISFIDEKFSDFSKKNAMNYCRNPSLHPDGPWCYSMEKNNINETCMIPLCSFSECKATGPGMEYSGKHKRGLSV
;
A
#
# COMPACT_ATOMS: atom_id res chain seq x y z
N MET A 1 -33.22 -2.29 -39.75
CA MET A 1 -31.83 -2.64 -40.11
C MET A 1 -31.09 -1.38 -40.52
N LEU A 2 -29.95 -1.12 -39.87
CA LEU A 2 -28.75 -0.39 -40.34
C LEU A 2 -28.92 1.13 -40.65
N GLN A 3 -28.02 2.07 -40.33
CA GLN A 3 -26.68 2.05 -39.71
C GLN A 3 -26.21 3.48 -39.33
N ASN A 4 -25.24 3.53 -38.40
CA ASN A 4 -24.37 4.64 -37.96
C ASN A 4 -23.92 5.64 -39.04
N PHE A 5 -23.53 6.87 -38.65
CA PHE A 5 -22.17 7.43 -38.80
C PHE A 5 -22.10 8.92 -38.38
N SER A 6 -20.99 9.28 -37.72
CA SER A 6 -20.45 10.64 -37.55
C SER A 6 -20.78 11.41 -36.26
N LYS A 7 -20.15 11.00 -35.14
CA LYS A 7 -19.74 11.89 -34.04
C LYS A 7 -18.21 12.02 -33.98
N ILE A 8 -17.55 12.04 -35.14
CA ILE A 8 -16.08 12.10 -35.28
C ILE A 8 -15.69 13.31 -36.11
N VAL A 9 -15.98 14.56 -35.70
CA VAL A 9 -15.30 15.75 -36.30
C VAL A 9 -15.30 17.00 -35.38
N ILE A 10 -15.06 16.87 -34.07
CA ILE A 10 -14.72 18.07 -33.26
C ILE A 10 -13.58 17.76 -32.29
N VAL A 11 -12.49 17.18 -32.79
CA VAL A 11 -11.21 17.17 -32.07
C VAL A 11 -10.34 18.27 -32.66
N SER A 12 -10.73 19.51 -32.38
CA SER A 12 -10.12 20.74 -32.91
C SER A 12 -8.86 21.11 -32.09
N LEU A 13 -7.70 21.06 -32.75
CA LEU A 13 -6.49 21.90 -32.59
C LEU A 13 -5.88 22.24 -31.20
N ILE A 14 -6.38 21.72 -30.06
CA ILE A 14 -5.79 21.93 -28.72
C ILE A 14 -4.97 20.70 -28.28
N LYS A 15 -4.41 19.93 -29.23
CA LYS A 15 -3.63 18.71 -28.98
C LYS A 15 -2.13 18.95 -28.75
N LEU A 16 -1.73 20.16 -28.33
CA LEU A 16 -0.31 20.52 -28.15
C LEU A 16 0.07 20.92 -26.71
N ILE A 17 -0.84 20.84 -25.73
CA ILE A 17 -0.52 21.25 -24.34
C ILE A 17 -0.84 20.17 -23.30
N TYR A 18 -1.65 19.17 -23.62
CA TYR A 18 -2.05 18.16 -22.65
C TYR A 18 -1.68 16.76 -23.12
N ILE A 19 -0.51 16.29 -22.69
CA ILE A 19 -0.30 14.87 -22.42
C ILE A 19 -1.20 14.55 -21.22
N THR A 20 -2.50 14.38 -21.45
CA THR A 20 -3.37 13.79 -20.44
C THR A 20 -3.16 12.29 -20.49
N CYS A 21 -2.53 11.73 -19.45
CA CYS A 21 -2.86 10.36 -19.09
C CYS A 21 -4.38 10.34 -18.91
N ASN A 22 -5.08 9.61 -19.77
CA ASN A 22 -6.50 9.33 -19.58
C ASN A 22 -6.62 8.40 -18.36
N ASP A 23 -6.55 8.96 -17.16
CA ASP A 23 -7.16 8.32 -16.01
C ASP A 23 -8.60 8.83 -15.97
N GLU A 24 -9.54 7.99 -16.41
CA GLU A 24 -10.91 8.14 -15.97
C GLU A 24 -10.89 8.22 -14.44
N LEU A 25 -11.47 9.30 -13.94
CA LEU A 25 -11.56 9.67 -12.53
C LEU A 25 -11.83 8.45 -11.61
N GLY A 26 -10.77 7.98 -10.95
CA GLY A 26 -10.82 7.44 -9.60
C GLY A 26 -11.07 5.94 -9.46
N ASN A 27 -10.06 5.12 -9.73
CA ASN A 27 -9.89 3.93 -8.90
C ASN A 27 -9.21 4.38 -7.60
N LEU A 28 -9.98 4.69 -6.56
CA LEU A 28 -9.44 5.03 -5.25
C LEU A 28 -8.58 3.85 -4.80
N THR A 29 -7.27 4.04 -4.66
CA THR A 29 -6.37 2.97 -4.25
C THR A 29 -6.85 2.39 -2.92
N ASP A 30 -7.25 1.12 -2.93
CA ASP A 30 -7.80 0.44 -1.76
C ASP A 30 -6.67 0.01 -0.82
N LEU A 31 -6.34 0.89 0.13
CA LEU A 31 -5.30 0.67 1.15
C LEU A 31 -5.62 -0.47 2.13
N SER A 32 -6.82 -1.07 2.03
CA SER A 32 -7.13 -2.31 2.75
C SER A 32 -6.50 -3.55 2.09
N ARG A 33 -6.11 -3.45 0.80
CA ARG A 33 -5.62 -4.58 0.01
C ARG A 33 -4.14 -4.54 -0.29
N CYS A 34 -3.54 -3.36 -0.33
CA CYS A 34 -2.18 -3.17 -0.83
C CYS A 34 -1.48 -1.97 -0.19
N ILE A 35 -0.17 -1.85 -0.41
CA ILE A 35 0.67 -0.72 0.03
C ILE A 35 1.14 0.12 -1.16
N LEU A 36 1.27 1.44 -0.95
CA LEU A 36 1.73 2.41 -1.95
C LEU A 36 3.27 2.47 -2.03
N SER A 37 3.97 2.11 -0.96
CA SER A 37 5.43 2.12 -0.88
C SER A 37 5.95 0.93 -0.08
N HIS A 38 7.24 0.62 -0.19
CA HIS A 38 7.88 -0.45 0.59
C HIS A 38 7.68 -0.30 2.11
N LEU A 39 7.57 0.92 2.63
CA LEU A 39 7.33 1.14 4.05
C LEU A 39 5.90 0.77 4.49
N GLY A 40 4.91 0.91 3.60
CA GLY A 40 3.50 0.59 3.87
C GLY A 40 2.92 1.29 5.10
N LEU A 41 3.32 2.53 5.38
CA LEU A 41 2.87 3.29 6.57
C LEU A 41 1.36 3.58 6.52
N GLU A 42 0.80 3.61 5.33
CA GLU A 42 -0.61 3.89 5.05
C GLU A 42 -1.50 2.65 5.04
N TYR A 43 -0.93 1.44 5.14
CA TYR A 43 -1.67 0.19 5.03
C TYR A 43 -2.73 0.07 6.13
N ARG A 44 -3.99 -0.18 5.75
CA ARG A 44 -5.14 -0.31 6.66
C ARG A 44 -5.89 -1.63 6.50
N GLY A 45 -5.27 -2.61 5.85
CA GLY A 45 -5.87 -3.92 5.67
C GLY A 45 -5.86 -4.77 6.92
N GLU A 46 -6.45 -5.95 6.79
CA GLU A 46 -6.73 -6.88 7.88
C GLU A 46 -5.81 -8.12 7.88
N ILE A 47 -4.69 -8.07 7.14
CA ILE A 47 -3.71 -9.16 7.19
C ILE A 47 -3.18 -9.27 8.62
N GLN A 48 -3.38 -10.44 9.22
CA GLN A 48 -3.06 -10.76 10.62
C GLN A 48 -2.23 -12.04 10.73
N LYS A 49 -1.41 -12.31 9.71
CA LYS A 49 -0.45 -13.40 9.69
C LYS A 49 0.88 -12.90 9.12
N THR A 50 1.96 -13.43 9.65
CA THR A 50 3.32 -13.17 9.16
C THR A 50 3.54 -13.82 7.79
N GLU A 51 4.67 -13.53 7.16
CA GLU A 51 5.11 -14.14 5.91
C GLU A 51 5.18 -15.67 5.99
N SER A 52 5.67 -16.22 7.09
CA SER A 52 5.67 -17.65 7.40
C SER A 52 4.29 -18.22 7.78
N GLY A 53 3.25 -17.39 7.85
CA GLY A 53 1.88 -17.78 8.14
C GLY A 53 1.53 -17.87 9.63
N VAL A 54 2.40 -17.39 10.53
CA VAL A 54 2.15 -17.39 11.97
C VAL A 54 1.13 -16.31 12.34
N PRO A 55 0.13 -16.60 13.19
CA PRO A 55 -0.83 -15.59 13.63
C PRO A 55 -0.17 -14.42 14.34
N CYS A 56 -0.63 -13.21 14.05
CA CYS A 56 -0.18 -11.99 14.70
C CYS A 56 -0.78 -11.85 16.11
N GLN A 57 0.04 -11.36 17.03
CA GLN A 57 -0.35 -10.87 18.35
C GLN A 57 -0.98 -9.48 18.24
N ALA A 58 -2.01 -9.22 19.06
CA ALA A 58 -2.63 -7.90 19.15
C ALA A 58 -1.67 -6.83 19.72
N TRP A 59 -1.70 -5.64 19.12
CA TRP A 59 -0.85 -4.51 19.50
C TRP A 59 -1.16 -3.94 20.88
N ASP A 60 -2.39 -4.11 21.36
CA ASP A 60 -2.89 -3.67 22.67
C ASP A 60 -3.19 -4.83 23.63
N SER A 61 -2.62 -6.02 23.37
CA SER A 61 -2.85 -7.19 24.22
C SER A 61 -2.47 -6.93 25.68
N GLU A 62 -3.40 -7.20 26.60
CA GLU A 62 -3.13 -7.14 28.05
C GLU A 62 -2.17 -8.23 28.53
N LYS A 63 -2.12 -9.37 27.80
CA LYS A 63 -1.29 -10.54 28.12
C LYS A 63 -0.54 -11.01 26.87
N PRO A 64 0.44 -10.23 26.39
CA PRO A 64 1.14 -10.55 25.17
C PRO A 64 2.13 -11.70 25.36
N VAL A 65 2.39 -12.45 24.28
CA VAL A 65 3.54 -13.37 24.15
C VAL A 65 4.84 -12.57 24.17
N HIS A 66 4.89 -11.48 23.40
CA HIS A 66 6.03 -10.56 23.29
C HIS A 66 5.66 -9.16 23.75
N LYS A 67 6.48 -8.58 24.63
CA LYS A 67 6.25 -7.21 25.13
C LYS A 67 6.27 -6.20 23.98
N VAL A 68 5.16 -5.49 23.80
CA VAL A 68 5.04 -4.42 22.82
C VAL A 68 5.92 -3.24 23.24
N ASN A 69 6.74 -2.75 22.31
CA ASN A 69 7.62 -1.60 22.55
C ASN A 69 6.81 -0.32 22.86
N ILE A 70 7.18 0.35 23.97
CA ILE A 70 6.50 1.55 24.49
C ILE A 70 6.59 2.74 23.51
N SER A 71 7.60 2.78 22.64
CA SER A 71 7.77 3.84 21.65
C SER A 71 6.74 3.81 20.50
N PHE A 72 5.92 2.76 20.41
CA PHE A 72 4.81 2.63 19.47
C PHE A 72 3.56 3.30 20.04
N ILE A 73 3.60 4.63 20.05
CA ILE A 73 2.45 5.48 20.35
C ILE A 73 1.40 5.40 19.24
N ASP A 74 0.17 5.77 19.57
CA ASP A 74 -1.01 5.53 18.73
C ASP A 74 -0.94 6.26 17.39
N GLU A 75 -0.31 7.44 17.34
CA GLU A 75 -0.13 8.27 16.14
C GLU A 75 0.80 7.64 15.09
N LYS A 76 1.60 6.64 15.48
CA LYS A 76 2.47 5.92 14.55
C LYS A 76 1.77 4.79 13.78
N PHE A 77 0.54 4.45 14.17
CA PHE A 77 -0.27 3.46 13.48
C PHE A 77 -1.10 4.14 12.38
N SER A 78 -1.29 3.44 11.26
CA SER A 78 -2.15 3.93 10.18
C SER A 78 -3.61 4.12 10.61
N ASP A 79 -4.04 3.42 11.67
CA ASP A 79 -5.36 3.51 12.30
C ASP A 79 -5.44 4.53 13.44
N PHE A 80 -4.35 5.27 13.69
CA PHE A 80 -4.21 6.22 14.80
C PHE A 80 -4.44 5.62 16.20
N SER A 81 -4.39 4.29 16.34
CA SER A 81 -4.44 3.62 17.63
C SER A 81 -3.97 2.17 17.55
N LYS A 82 -3.25 1.70 18.58
CA LYS A 82 -2.94 0.28 18.76
C LYS A 82 -4.19 -0.59 18.82
N LYS A 83 -5.23 -0.10 19.50
CA LYS A 83 -6.50 -0.82 19.66
C LYS A 83 -7.22 -1.01 18.33
N ASN A 84 -7.28 0.04 17.51
CA ASN A 84 -7.93 -0.03 16.20
C ASN A 84 -7.11 -0.85 15.19
N ALA A 85 -5.78 -0.86 15.34
CA ALA A 85 -4.90 -1.73 14.56
C ALA A 85 -5.08 -3.22 14.88
N MET A 86 -5.77 -3.55 15.99
CA MET A 86 -6.05 -4.93 16.41
C MET A 86 -4.76 -5.77 16.46
N ASN A 87 -4.70 -6.86 15.69
CA ASN A 87 -3.50 -7.65 15.43
C ASN A 87 -3.09 -7.58 13.95
N TYR A 88 -3.52 -6.56 13.22
CA TYR A 88 -3.21 -6.41 11.81
C TYR A 88 -1.76 -5.93 11.60
N CYS A 89 -1.17 -6.30 10.48
CA CYS A 89 0.19 -5.90 10.13
C CYS A 89 0.27 -4.39 9.95
N ARG A 90 1.23 -3.74 10.62
CA ARG A 90 1.46 -2.29 10.62
C ARG A 90 2.94 -1.99 10.69
N ASN A 91 3.33 -0.75 10.42
CA ASN A 91 4.74 -0.35 10.47
C ASN A 91 5.00 0.88 11.36
N PRO A 92 4.71 0.82 12.67
CA PRO A 92 4.96 1.94 13.58
C PRO A 92 6.47 2.20 13.81
N SER A 93 7.35 1.31 13.37
CA SER A 93 8.80 1.40 13.57
C SER A 93 9.58 1.95 12.39
N LEU A 94 8.91 2.29 11.27
CA LEU A 94 9.58 2.62 10.00
C LEU A 94 10.54 1.50 9.52
N HIS A 95 10.13 0.25 9.72
CA HIS A 95 10.88 -0.92 9.27
C HIS A 95 11.09 -0.85 7.74
N PRO A 96 12.32 -1.01 7.23
CA PRO A 96 12.63 -0.85 5.81
C PRO A 96 11.91 -1.88 4.92
N ASP A 97 11.67 -3.07 5.46
CA ASP A 97 11.02 -4.18 4.73
C ASP A 97 9.49 -4.15 4.79
N GLY A 98 8.90 -3.09 5.37
CA GLY A 98 7.46 -2.85 5.33
C GLY A 98 6.67 -3.30 6.55
N PRO A 99 5.33 -3.44 6.44
CA PRO A 99 4.48 -3.77 7.56
C PRO A 99 4.74 -5.17 8.12
N TRP A 100 4.67 -5.24 9.44
CA TRP A 100 5.00 -6.42 10.22
C TRP A 100 4.02 -6.54 11.39
N CYS A 101 4.10 -7.65 12.12
CA CYS A 101 3.39 -7.81 13.39
C CYS A 101 4.23 -8.60 14.39
N TYR A 102 3.92 -8.48 15.68
CA TYR A 102 4.45 -9.44 16.66
C TYR A 102 3.84 -10.82 16.39
N SER A 103 4.66 -11.86 16.44
CA SER A 103 4.21 -13.23 16.20
C SER A 103 3.68 -13.86 17.50
N MET A 104 2.72 -14.78 17.40
CA MET A 104 2.26 -15.57 18.54
C MET A 104 3.22 -16.71 18.92
N GLU A 105 4.31 -16.90 18.18
CA GLU A 105 5.33 -17.91 18.46
C GLU A 105 6.43 -17.39 19.41
N LYS A 106 6.83 -18.19 20.41
CA LYS A 106 7.79 -17.75 21.43
C LYS A 106 9.21 -17.47 20.91
N ASN A 107 9.62 -18.14 19.84
CA ASN A 107 10.99 -18.07 19.31
C ASN A 107 11.16 -17.07 18.16
N ASN A 108 10.05 -16.49 17.68
CA ASN A 108 10.01 -15.51 16.62
C ASN A 108 9.26 -14.28 17.15
N ILE A 109 9.98 -13.20 17.44
CA ILE A 109 9.39 -12.03 18.13
C ILE A 109 8.43 -11.30 17.18
N ASN A 110 8.91 -10.99 15.97
CA ASN A 110 8.17 -10.28 14.96
C ASN A 110 8.66 -10.68 13.57
N GLU A 111 7.78 -10.49 12.59
CA GLU A 111 8.06 -10.83 11.20
C GLU A 111 7.21 -9.94 10.30
N THR A 112 7.73 -9.66 9.11
CA THR A 112 7.03 -8.96 8.03
C THR A 112 5.80 -9.74 7.56
N CYS A 113 4.91 -9.04 6.87
CA CYS A 113 3.70 -9.63 6.30
C CYS A 113 3.73 -9.51 4.77
N MET A 114 3.20 -10.53 4.08
CA MET A 114 3.07 -10.50 2.63
C MET A 114 1.91 -9.60 2.22
N ILE A 115 2.19 -8.32 1.95
CA ILE A 115 1.22 -7.36 1.44
C ILE A 115 1.66 -6.88 0.06
N PRO A 116 0.81 -7.00 -0.99
CA PRO A 116 1.19 -6.60 -2.33
C PRO A 116 1.33 -5.07 -2.46
N LEU A 117 2.20 -4.63 -3.36
CA LEU A 117 2.16 -3.25 -3.85
C LEU A 117 0.87 -3.00 -4.61
N CYS A 118 0.30 -1.82 -4.45
CA CYS A 118 -0.85 -1.41 -5.24
C CYS A 118 -0.46 -1.35 -6.72
N SER A 119 -1.28 -1.97 -7.57
CA SER A 119 -1.10 -1.89 -9.02
C SER A 119 -1.55 -0.51 -9.50
N PHE A 120 -0.59 0.36 -9.79
CA PHE A 120 -0.85 1.60 -10.51
C PHE A 120 -0.81 1.32 -12.01
N SER A 121 -1.71 1.95 -12.78
CA SER A 121 -1.55 2.08 -14.23
C SER A 121 -0.20 2.72 -14.56
N GLU A 122 0.27 2.58 -15.81
CA GLU A 122 1.65 2.72 -16.30
C GLU A 122 2.48 3.98 -15.94
N CYS A 123 1.97 4.91 -15.14
CA CYS A 123 2.66 6.13 -14.70
C CYS A 123 2.65 6.29 -13.17
N LYS A 124 3.70 6.92 -12.62
CA LYS A 124 3.84 7.23 -11.18
C LYS A 124 3.62 8.71 -10.89
N ALA A 125 3.07 8.96 -9.71
CA ALA A 125 2.87 10.30 -9.15
C ALA A 125 3.99 10.73 -8.17
N THR A 126 4.97 9.87 -7.84
CA THR A 126 6.09 10.25 -6.95
C THR A 126 7.46 10.12 -7.64
N GLY A 127 8.34 11.08 -7.31
CA GLY A 127 9.61 11.34 -7.99
C GLY A 127 10.45 10.10 -8.34
N PRO A 128 11.01 9.36 -7.36
CA PRO A 128 12.06 8.39 -7.62
C PRO A 128 11.60 7.03 -8.17
N GLY A 129 10.38 6.86 -8.66
CA GLY A 129 10.12 5.60 -9.37
C GLY A 129 9.90 4.34 -8.49
N MET A 130 9.81 4.45 -7.15
CA MET A 130 9.72 3.29 -6.23
C MET A 130 8.49 2.38 -6.37
N GLU A 131 7.29 2.91 -6.61
CA GLU A 131 6.07 2.13 -6.88
C GLU A 131 5.90 1.63 -8.34
N TYR A 132 6.96 1.66 -9.16
CA TYR A 132 6.88 1.18 -10.54
C TYR A 132 6.77 -0.35 -10.56
N SER A 133 5.59 -0.86 -10.89
CA SER A 133 5.35 -2.31 -11.08
C SER A 133 5.07 -2.68 -12.55
N GLY A 134 5.34 -1.77 -13.49
CA GLY A 134 5.15 -2.01 -14.92
C GLY A 134 6.29 -2.81 -15.57
N LYS A 135 6.19 -3.07 -16.87
CA LYS A 135 7.14 -3.93 -17.61
C LYS A 135 8.33 -3.17 -18.26
N HIS A 136 8.34 -1.85 -18.21
CA HIS A 136 9.36 -1.00 -18.84
C HIS A 136 10.57 -0.78 -17.91
N LYS A 137 11.76 -1.15 -18.38
CA LYS A 137 13.01 -1.11 -17.60
C LYS A 137 13.84 0.18 -17.73
N ARG A 138 13.27 1.31 -18.16
CA ARG A 138 14.04 2.55 -18.37
C ARG A 138 13.60 3.66 -17.43
N GLY A 139 14.43 3.98 -16.44
CA GLY A 139 14.48 5.32 -15.88
C GLY A 139 15.20 6.23 -16.86
N LEU A 140 14.51 7.25 -17.38
CA LEU A 140 15.19 8.35 -18.10
C LEU A 140 15.89 9.20 -17.05
N SER A 141 17.18 8.95 -16.86
CA SER A 141 18.10 9.94 -16.31
C SER A 141 18.39 10.94 -17.42
N VAL A 142 17.94 12.18 -17.26
CA VAL A 142 18.46 13.33 -18.04
C VAL A 142 19.47 14.04 -17.17
#